data_AF-A0A3B8UQ26-F1
#
_entry.id   AF-A0A3B8UQ26-F1
#
_cell.length_a   1.000
_cell.length_b   1.000
_cell.length_c   1.000
_cell.angle_alpha   90.00
_cell.angle_beta   90.00
_cell.angle_gamma   90.00
#
_symmetry.space_group_name_H-M   'P 1'
#
loop_
_entity.id
_entity.type
_entity.pdbx_description
1 polymer ?
#
loop_
_entity_poly.entity_id
_entity_poly.type
_entity_poly.pdbx_seq_one_letter_code
_entity_poly.pdbx_strand_id
1 'polypeptide(L)'
;LREIIEESALNDPASLPKPILNKLIDKAINDKVWSDEDIATYEEHKSNMQYLFNFLSKEAASQLAELALADRANIAADKIFKGLVEGRVSKQLKEICLMDQTYVKAEDGKQSVAKYIAEVGKAVGASFTISGYVRFEVGEGLEKKSEDFAAEVAAQLGN
;
A
#
# COMPACT_ATOMS: atom_id res chain seq x y z
N LEU A 1 -5.93 10.10 -5.11
CA LEU A 1 -5.30 9.27 -4.05
C LEU A 1 -6.29 8.29 -3.43
N ARG A 2 -7.43 8.77 -2.89
CA ARG A 2 -8.45 7.88 -2.31
C ARG A 2 -8.96 6.83 -3.30
N GLU A 3 -9.40 7.25 -4.48
CA GLU A 3 -9.89 6.34 -5.54
C GLU A 3 -8.85 5.29 -5.95
N ILE A 4 -7.58 5.71 -6.13
CA ILE A 4 -6.47 4.81 -6.43
C ILE A 4 -6.29 3.75 -5.33
N ILE A 5 -6.40 4.15 -4.06
CA ILE A 5 -6.31 3.24 -2.93
C ILE A 5 -7.51 2.28 -2.87
N GLU A 6 -8.71 2.77 -3.18
CA GLU A 6 -9.91 1.94 -3.26
C GLU A 6 -9.78 0.88 -4.37
N GLU A 7 -9.39 1.29 -5.58
CA GLU A 7 -9.16 0.37 -6.71
C GLU A 7 -8.05 -0.63 -6.41
N SER A 8 -6.92 -0.18 -5.86
CA SER A 8 -5.82 -1.06 -5.45
C SER A 8 -6.26 -2.08 -4.41
N ALA A 9 -7.09 -1.68 -3.42
CA ALA A 9 -7.58 -2.58 -2.39
C ALA A 9 -8.58 -3.62 -2.92
N LEU A 10 -9.39 -3.27 -3.93
CA LEU A 10 -10.33 -4.20 -4.56
C LEU A 10 -9.62 -5.18 -5.50
N ASN A 11 -8.55 -4.74 -6.16
CA ASN A 11 -7.72 -5.59 -7.02
C ASN A 11 -6.80 -6.54 -6.23
N ASP A 12 -6.58 -6.29 -4.94
CA ASP A 12 -5.84 -7.17 -4.04
C ASP A 12 -6.75 -7.65 -2.89
N PRO A 13 -7.50 -8.74 -3.11
CA PRO A 13 -8.42 -9.31 -2.12
C PRO A 13 -7.75 -9.68 -0.79
N ALA A 14 -6.46 -10.04 -0.80
CA ALA A 14 -5.72 -10.37 0.41
C ALA A 14 -5.55 -9.17 1.34
N SER A 15 -5.61 -7.96 0.77
CA SER A 15 -5.49 -6.71 1.50
C SER A 15 -6.80 -6.26 2.15
N LEU A 16 -7.93 -6.94 1.86
CA LEU A 16 -9.25 -6.59 2.37
C LEU A 16 -9.41 -6.99 3.86
N PRO A 17 -10.24 -6.26 4.62
CA PRO A 17 -10.56 -6.65 5.99
C PRO A 17 -11.22 -8.03 6.04
N LYS A 18 -10.85 -8.86 7.03
CA LYS A 18 -11.38 -10.23 7.19
C LYS A 18 -12.91 -10.36 7.03
N PRO A 19 -13.75 -9.46 7.60
CA PRO A 19 -15.20 -9.58 7.44
C PRO A 19 -15.69 -9.41 6.00
N ILE A 20 -15.00 -8.61 5.19
CA ILE A 20 -15.33 -8.39 3.77
C ILE A 20 -14.79 -9.55 2.95
N LEU A 21 -13.54 -9.95 3.21
CA LEU A 21 -12.90 -11.09 2.57
C LEU A 21 -13.71 -12.37 2.76
N ASN A 22 -14.17 -12.66 3.97
CA ASN A 22 -14.96 -13.87 4.25
C ASN A 22 -16.28 -13.87 3.46
N LYS A 23 -16.98 -12.73 3.37
CA LYS A 23 -18.20 -12.62 2.55
C LYS A 23 -17.94 -12.88 1.07
N LEU A 24 -16.81 -12.42 0.55
CA LEU A 24 -16.40 -12.68 -0.84
C LEU A 24 -16.07 -14.14 -1.08
N ILE A 25 -15.40 -14.79 -0.11
CA ILE A 25 -15.12 -16.23 -0.16
C ILE A 25 -16.42 -17.04 -0.11
N ASP A 26 -17.32 -16.72 0.82
CA ASP A 26 -18.63 -17.38 0.91
C ASP A 26 -19.41 -17.25 -0.41
N LYS A 27 -19.34 -16.08 -1.05
CA LYS A 27 -19.93 -15.85 -2.37
C LYS A 27 -19.25 -16.70 -3.45
N ALA A 28 -17.92 -16.76 -3.47
CA ALA A 28 -17.18 -17.56 -4.44
C ALA A 28 -17.50 -19.06 -4.33
N ILE A 29 -17.68 -19.57 -3.11
CA ILE A 29 -18.07 -20.96 -2.83
C ILE A 29 -19.53 -21.21 -3.25
N ASN A 30 -20.46 -20.32 -2.86
CA ASN A 30 -21.88 -20.47 -3.16
C ASN A 30 -22.19 -20.37 -4.66
N ASP A 31 -21.53 -19.45 -5.36
CA ASP A 31 -21.68 -19.23 -6.79
C ASP A 31 -20.89 -20.26 -7.63
N LYS A 32 -20.20 -21.22 -6.97
CA LYS A 32 -19.34 -22.25 -7.59
C LYS A 32 -18.29 -21.68 -8.54
N VAL A 33 -17.73 -20.53 -8.16
CA VAL A 33 -16.67 -19.85 -8.91
C VAL A 33 -15.33 -20.53 -8.68
N TRP A 34 -15.08 -20.96 -7.44
CA TRP A 34 -13.88 -21.70 -7.05
C TRP A 34 -13.96 -23.18 -7.41
N SER A 35 -12.80 -23.75 -7.75
CA SER A 35 -12.65 -25.19 -7.97
C SER A 35 -12.77 -25.98 -6.66
N ASP A 36 -13.09 -27.27 -6.75
CA ASP A 36 -13.13 -28.16 -5.57
C ASP A 36 -11.76 -28.22 -4.85
N GLU A 37 -10.67 -28.07 -5.59
CA GLU A 37 -9.30 -28.03 -5.06
C GLU A 37 -9.02 -26.73 -4.27
N ASP A 38 -9.47 -25.58 -4.77
CA ASP A 38 -9.34 -24.30 -4.06
C ASP A 38 -10.24 -24.26 -2.81
N ILE A 39 -11.43 -24.85 -2.88
CA ILE A 39 -12.34 -25.00 -1.73
C ILE A 39 -11.69 -25.88 -0.66
N ALA A 40 -11.10 -27.01 -1.04
CA ALA A 40 -10.37 -27.88 -0.11
C ALA A 40 -9.18 -27.15 0.54
N THR A 41 -8.41 -26.40 -0.27
CA THR A 41 -7.30 -25.58 0.21
C THR A 41 -7.76 -24.52 1.21
N TYR A 42 -8.89 -23.86 0.94
CA TYR A 42 -9.51 -22.93 1.87
C TYR A 42 -9.91 -23.62 3.18
N GLU A 43 -10.58 -24.77 3.13
CA GLU A 43 -11.00 -25.49 4.33
C GLU A 43 -9.84 -25.91 5.23
N GLU A 44 -8.70 -26.28 4.63
CA GLU A 44 -7.45 -26.59 5.35
C GLU A 44 -6.83 -25.33 5.99
N HIS A 45 -6.81 -24.21 5.27
CA HIS A 45 -6.07 -23.00 5.65
C HIS A 45 -6.93 -21.88 6.26
N LYS A 46 -8.25 -22.07 6.44
CA LYS A 46 -9.18 -21.06 6.98
C LYS A 46 -8.84 -20.58 8.39
N SER A 47 -8.14 -21.42 9.16
CA SER A 47 -7.64 -21.06 10.49
C SER A 47 -6.54 -20.00 10.44
N ASN A 48 -5.82 -19.90 9.31
CA ASN A 48 -4.71 -18.99 9.09
C ASN A 48 -4.86 -18.20 7.79
N MET A 49 -5.91 -17.37 7.74
CA MET A 49 -6.26 -16.50 6.61
C MET A 49 -5.13 -15.59 6.11
N GLN A 50 -4.12 -15.32 6.92
CA GLN A 50 -2.97 -14.50 6.51
C GLN A 50 -2.17 -15.15 5.38
N TYR A 51 -2.13 -16.49 5.32
CA TYR A 51 -1.36 -17.23 4.33
C TYR A 51 -2.22 -17.97 3.32
N LEU A 52 -3.55 -17.84 3.38
CA LEU A 52 -4.47 -18.52 2.46
C LEU A 52 -4.08 -18.29 0.99
N PHE A 53 -3.76 -17.05 0.62
CA PHE A 53 -3.38 -16.67 -0.74
C PHE A 53 -2.04 -17.25 -1.22
N ASN A 54 -1.22 -17.82 -0.33
CA ASN A 54 -0.01 -18.53 -0.73
C ASN A 54 -0.30 -19.94 -1.27
N PHE A 55 -1.46 -20.50 -0.91
CA PHE A 55 -1.86 -21.86 -1.27
C PHE A 55 -2.96 -21.90 -2.33
N LEU A 56 -3.78 -20.84 -2.43
CA LEU A 56 -4.78 -20.71 -3.48
C LEU A 56 -4.14 -20.59 -4.87
N SER A 57 -4.86 -21.07 -5.88
CA SER A 57 -4.50 -20.83 -7.28
C SER A 57 -4.55 -19.33 -7.62
N LYS A 58 -3.81 -18.95 -8.67
CA LYS A 58 -3.84 -17.56 -9.18
C LYS A 58 -5.23 -17.22 -9.71
N GLU A 59 -5.90 -18.22 -10.26
CA GLU A 59 -7.26 -18.18 -10.77
C GLU A 59 -8.24 -17.85 -9.64
N ALA A 60 -8.20 -18.56 -8.51
CA ALA A 60 -9.05 -18.30 -7.35
C ALA A 60 -8.85 -16.89 -6.78
N ALA A 61 -7.60 -16.41 -6.74
CA ALA A 61 -7.28 -15.05 -6.31
C ALA A 61 -7.84 -13.99 -7.28
N SER A 62 -7.72 -14.22 -8.59
CA SER A 62 -8.28 -13.32 -9.62
C SER A 62 -9.80 -13.27 -9.55
N GLN A 63 -10.45 -14.42 -9.38
CA GLN A 63 -11.90 -14.52 -9.24
C GLN A 63 -12.43 -13.76 -8.02
N LEU A 64 -11.71 -13.78 -6.89
CA LEU A 64 -12.05 -12.94 -5.74
C LEU A 64 -11.93 -11.45 -6.06
N ALA A 65 -10.92 -11.04 -6.83
CA ALA A 65 -10.77 -9.64 -7.24
C ALA A 65 -11.92 -9.20 -8.15
N GLU A 66 -12.32 -10.04 -9.10
CA GLU A 66 -13.48 -9.80 -9.95
C GLU A 66 -14.77 -9.67 -9.15
N LEU A 67 -14.99 -10.56 -8.17
CA LEU A 67 -16.14 -10.47 -7.26
C LEU A 67 -16.12 -9.18 -6.42
N ALA A 68 -14.94 -8.77 -5.95
CA ALA A 68 -14.78 -7.53 -5.19
C ALA A 68 -15.07 -6.29 -6.06
N LEU A 69 -14.61 -6.27 -7.32
CA LEU A 69 -14.92 -5.20 -8.28
C LEU A 69 -16.40 -5.17 -8.65
N ALA A 70 -17.02 -6.33 -8.84
CA ALA A 70 -18.46 -6.43 -9.12
C ALA A 70 -19.30 -5.92 -7.94
N ASP A 71 -18.82 -6.14 -6.71
CA ASP A 71 -19.48 -5.67 -5.47
C ASP A 71 -18.94 -4.32 -4.96
N ARG A 72 -18.22 -3.57 -5.81
CA ARG A 72 -17.55 -2.31 -5.44
C ARG A 72 -18.45 -1.34 -4.71
N ALA A 73 -19.70 -1.17 -5.16
CA ALA A 73 -20.63 -0.23 -4.55
C ALA A 73 -20.94 -0.57 -3.09
N ASN A 74 -21.13 -1.85 -2.76
CA ASN A 74 -21.43 -2.31 -1.41
C ASN A 74 -20.17 -2.27 -0.54
N ILE A 75 -19.03 -2.73 -1.06
CA ILE A 75 -17.75 -2.70 -0.34
C ILE A 75 -17.32 -1.26 -0.04
N ALA A 76 -17.42 -0.35 -1.01
CA ALA A 76 -17.08 1.05 -0.83
C ALA A 76 -18.01 1.77 0.18
N ALA A 77 -19.25 1.32 0.33
CA ALA A 77 -20.19 1.83 1.32
C ALA A 77 -19.88 1.33 2.75
N ASP A 78 -19.23 0.17 2.89
CA ASP A 78 -18.90 -0.47 4.16
C ASP A 78 -17.99 0.41 5.03
N LYS A 79 -18.37 0.58 6.30
CA LYS A 79 -17.63 1.41 7.27
C LYS A 79 -16.21 0.88 7.52
N ILE A 80 -16.04 -0.44 7.52
CA ILE A 80 -14.73 -1.09 7.74
C ILE A 80 -13.82 -0.80 6.56
N PHE A 81 -14.34 -0.91 5.33
CA PHE A 81 -13.57 -0.58 4.12
C PHE A 81 -13.18 0.90 4.09
N LYS A 82 -14.13 1.81 4.40
CA LYS A 82 -13.83 3.25 4.50
C LYS A 82 -12.73 3.54 5.51
N GLY A 83 -12.76 2.90 6.68
CA GLY A 83 -11.71 3.05 7.69
C GLY A 83 -10.34 2.55 7.22
N LEU A 84 -10.29 1.44 6.47
CA LEU A 84 -9.05 0.94 5.85
C LEU A 84 -8.50 1.93 4.83
N VAL A 85 -9.36 2.44 3.94
CA VAL A 85 -8.99 3.42 2.91
C VAL A 85 -8.47 4.71 3.55
N GLU A 86 -9.17 5.22 4.57
CA GLU A 86 -8.75 6.43 5.30
C GLU A 86 -7.41 6.24 6.03
N GLY A 87 -7.19 5.07 6.63
CA GLY A 87 -5.91 4.73 7.24
C GLY A 87 -4.76 4.72 6.22
N ARG A 88 -4.98 4.11 5.05
CA ARG A 88 -3.99 4.08 3.95
C ARG A 88 -3.74 5.48 3.37
N VAL A 89 -4.79 6.28 3.17
CA VAL A 89 -4.66 7.69 2.72
C VAL A 89 -3.84 8.49 3.73
N SER A 90 -4.17 8.39 5.02
CA SER A 90 -3.45 9.12 6.07
C SER A 90 -1.98 8.71 6.15
N LYS A 91 -1.68 7.41 6.01
CA LYS A 91 -0.29 6.93 5.95
C LYS A 91 0.46 7.51 4.74
N GLN A 92 -0.13 7.45 3.55
CA GLN A 92 0.51 7.97 2.35
C GLN A 92 0.77 9.47 2.47
N LEU A 93 -0.20 10.25 2.98
CA LEU A 93 -0.02 11.69 3.21
C LEU A 93 1.13 11.97 4.18
N LYS A 94 1.27 11.19 5.26
CA LYS A 94 2.42 11.31 6.19
C LYS A 94 3.76 11.00 5.55
N GLU A 95 3.80 10.23 4.46
CA GLU A 95 5.04 9.90 3.76
C GLU A 95 5.39 10.92 2.68
N ILE A 96 4.39 11.51 2.00
CA ILE A 96 4.62 12.40 0.84
C ILE A 96 4.49 13.90 1.16
N CYS A 97 3.67 14.28 2.14
CA CYS A 97 3.39 15.68 2.46
C CYS A 97 4.31 16.16 3.57
N LEU A 98 5.20 17.12 3.25
CA LEU A 98 6.17 17.67 4.21
C LEU A 98 5.54 18.08 5.55
N MET A 99 4.35 18.68 5.53
CA MET A 99 3.67 19.16 6.74
C MET A 99 3.16 18.03 7.64
N ASP A 100 2.80 16.88 7.06
CA ASP A 100 2.29 15.70 7.75
C ASP A 100 3.38 14.71 8.16
N GLN A 101 4.57 14.82 7.55
CA GLN A 101 5.74 14.04 7.91
C GLN A 101 6.16 14.24 9.36
N THR A 102 6.65 13.17 9.98
CA THR A 102 7.29 13.22 11.29
C THR A 102 8.54 14.11 11.20
N TYR A 103 8.65 15.05 12.13
CA TYR A 103 9.83 15.90 12.23
C TYR A 103 11.04 15.05 12.65
N VAL A 104 12.11 15.11 11.85
CA VAL A 104 13.30 14.26 12.00
C VAL A 104 13.98 14.40 13.36
N LYS A 105 13.86 15.57 14.02
CA LYS A 105 14.43 15.81 15.35
C LYS A 105 13.41 15.74 16.48
N ALA A 106 12.22 15.18 16.24
CA ALA A 106 11.23 14.98 17.29
C ALA A 106 11.77 13.98 18.33
N GLU A 107 11.85 14.38 19.60
CA GLU A 107 12.35 13.54 20.69
C GLU A 107 11.50 12.27 20.90
N ASP A 108 10.19 12.39 20.66
CA ASP A 108 9.21 11.31 20.82
C ASP A 108 8.88 10.56 19.51
N GLY A 109 9.44 11.01 18.38
CA GLY A 109 9.13 10.49 17.03
C GLY A 109 7.68 10.66 16.59
N LYS A 110 6.87 11.50 17.25
CA LYS A 110 5.44 11.67 16.99
C LYS A 110 5.06 13.08 16.57
N GLN A 111 5.91 14.07 16.81
CA GLN A 111 5.68 15.44 16.36
C GLN A 111 5.82 15.53 14.83
N SER A 112 4.82 16.11 14.16
CA SER A 112 4.92 16.42 12.73
C SER A 112 5.59 17.76 12.48
N VAL A 113 6.09 17.99 11.27
CA VAL A 113 6.68 19.27 10.85
C VAL A 113 5.69 20.42 11.07
N ALA A 114 4.41 20.24 10.73
CA ALA A 114 3.37 21.26 10.99
C ALA A 114 3.25 21.62 12.48
N LYS A 115 3.26 20.62 13.37
CA LYS A 115 3.18 20.86 14.82
C LYS A 115 4.41 21.59 15.32
N TYR A 116 5.59 21.21 14.85
CA TYR A 116 6.84 21.87 15.21
C TYR A 116 6.84 23.35 14.80
N ILE A 117 6.44 23.66 13.56
CA ILE A 117 6.36 25.05 13.07
C ILE A 117 5.36 25.87 13.90
N ALA A 118 4.21 25.29 14.25
CA ALA A 118 3.21 25.95 15.08
C ALA A 118 3.72 26.22 16.51
N GLU A 119 4.50 25.29 17.08
CA GLU A 119 5.10 25.45 18.40
C GLU A 119 6.15 26.57 18.42
N VAL A 120 7.07 26.56 17.44
CA VAL A 120 8.08 27.61 17.28
C VAL A 120 7.42 28.96 17.04
N GLY A 121 6.40 29.02 16.18
CA GLY A 121 5.64 30.23 15.90
C GLY A 121 5.00 30.83 17.16
N LYS A 122 4.39 30.00 18.01
CA LYS A 122 3.87 30.44 19.30
C LYS A 122 4.97 30.99 20.22
N ALA A 123 6.12 30.33 20.29
CA ALA A 123 7.22 30.74 21.16
C ALA A 123 7.81 32.10 20.78
N VAL A 124 7.83 32.44 19.48
CA VAL A 124 8.36 33.73 18.99
C VAL A 124 7.28 34.77 18.70
N GLY A 125 6.00 34.43 18.87
CA GLY A 125 4.87 35.33 18.60
C GLY A 125 4.64 35.64 17.12
N ALA A 126 5.02 34.75 16.20
CA ALA A 126 4.87 34.92 14.76
C ALA A 126 4.24 33.69 14.10
N SER A 127 3.54 33.89 12.99
CA SER A 127 3.07 32.78 12.15
C SER A 127 4.10 32.45 11.08
N PHE A 128 4.46 31.17 10.98
CA PHE A 128 5.37 30.68 9.95
C PHE A 128 4.60 29.82 8.96
N THR A 129 4.90 29.98 7.68
CA THR A 129 4.35 29.16 6.60
C THR A 129 5.48 28.81 5.64
N ILE A 130 5.58 27.54 5.24
CA ILE A 130 6.51 27.10 4.20
C ILE A 130 5.89 27.47 2.85
N SER A 131 6.51 28.39 2.12
CA SER A 131 6.05 28.81 0.79
C SER A 131 6.43 27.82 -0.32
N GLY A 132 7.54 27.12 -0.15
CA GLY A 132 8.02 26.11 -1.09
C GLY A 132 9.39 25.57 -0.67
N TYR A 133 9.74 24.41 -1.23
CA TYR A 133 11.07 23.83 -1.09
C TYR A 133 11.42 23.07 -2.37
N VAL A 134 12.71 22.91 -2.62
CA VAL A 134 13.24 22.10 -3.71
C VAL A 134 14.31 21.19 -3.12
N ARG A 135 14.24 19.89 -3.42
CA ARG A 135 15.25 18.90 -3.03
C ARG A 135 16.00 18.50 -4.29
N PHE A 136 17.31 18.71 -4.32
CA PHE A 136 18.18 18.20 -5.37
C PHE A 136 18.89 16.95 -4.86
N GLU A 137 19.00 15.94 -5.71
CA GLU A 137 19.79 14.74 -5.45
C GLU A 137 20.80 14.49 -6.57
N VAL A 138 22.03 14.10 -6.21
CA VAL A 138 23.08 13.83 -7.20
C VAL A 138 22.68 12.62 -8.02
N GLY A 139 22.54 12.81 -9.34
CA GLY A 139 22.12 11.75 -10.26
C GLY A 139 20.60 11.57 -10.38
N GLU A 140 19.80 12.51 -9.86
CA GLU A 140 18.35 12.52 -10.08
C GLU A 140 18.03 12.46 -11.58
N GLY A 141 17.28 11.43 -11.98
CA GLY A 141 16.89 11.21 -13.38
C GLY A 141 17.98 10.65 -14.30
N LEU A 142 19.18 10.35 -13.81
CA LEU A 142 20.21 9.67 -14.60
C LEU A 142 20.01 8.15 -14.52
N GLU A 143 19.99 7.50 -15.67
CA GLU A 143 20.02 6.04 -15.74
C GLU A 143 21.36 5.54 -15.17
N LYS A 144 21.29 4.72 -14.13
CA LYS A 144 22.48 4.16 -13.49
C LYS A 144 23.15 3.23 -14.50
N LYS A 145 24.31 3.65 -15.03
CA LYS A 145 25.13 2.78 -15.86
C LYS A 145 25.49 1.53 -15.06
N SER A 146 24.98 0.39 -15.51
CA SER A 146 25.36 -0.92 -15.00
C SER A 146 26.54 -1.40 -15.82
N GLU A 147 27.75 -1.06 -15.38
CA GLU A 147 28.97 -1.53 -16.02
C GLU A 147 29.35 -2.89 -15.41
N ASP A 148 29.31 -3.95 -16.21
CA ASP A 148 29.81 -5.26 -15.82
C ASP A 148 31.33 -5.26 -15.90
N PHE A 149 31.95 -5.03 -14.74
CA PHE A 149 33.40 -4.98 -14.60
C PHE A 149 34.08 -6.26 -15.10
N ALA A 150 33.44 -7.42 -15.01
CA ALA A 150 34.01 -8.67 -15.52
C ALA A 150 34.06 -8.68 -17.05
N ALA A 151 33.02 -8.17 -17.70
CA ALA A 151 32.98 -8.02 -19.16
C ALA A 151 34.00 -6.97 -19.66
N GLU A 152 34.19 -5.87 -18.91
CA GLU A 152 35.20 -4.86 -19.23
C GLU A 152 36.62 -5.40 -19.13
N VAL A 153 36.94 -6.13 -18.05
CA VAL A 153 38.25 -6.77 -17.84
C VAL A 153 38.52 -7.82 -18.92
N ALA A 154 37.52 -8.63 -19.27
CA ALA A 154 37.65 -9.61 -20.34
C ALA A 154 37.94 -8.95 -21.71
N ALA A 155 37.31 -7.80 -22.00
CA ALA A 155 37.56 -7.05 -23.23
C ALA A 155 38.98 -6.43 -23.29
N GLN A 156 39.56 -6.05 -22.15
CA GLN A 156 40.91 -5.49 -22.09
C GLN A 156 42.02 -6.54 -22.20
N LEU A 157 41.77 -7.79 -21.78
CA LEU A 157 42.74 -8.89 -21.82
C LEU A 157 42.75 -9.68 -23.15
N GLY A 158 41.83 -9.39 -24.07
CA GLY A 158 41.64 -10.10 -25.33
C GLY A 158 42.45 -9.59 -26.54
N ASN A 159 43.41 -8.67 -26.35
CA ASN A 159 44.34 -8.18 -27.37
C ASN A 159 45.78 -8.60 -27.07
#